data_AF-A0A936L4L2-F1
#
_entry.id   AF-A0A936L4L2-F1
#
_cell.length_a   1.000
_cell.length_b   1.000
_cell.length_c   1.000
_cell.angle_alpha   90.00
_cell.angle_beta   90.00
_cell.angle_gamma   90.00
#
_symmetry.space_group_name_H-M   'P 1'
#
loop_
_entity.id
_entity.type
_entity.pdbx_description
1 polymer ?
#
loop_
_entity_poly.entity_id
_entity_poly.type
_entity_poly.pdbx_seq_one_letter_code
_entity_poly.pdbx_strand_id
1 'polypeptide(L)'
;MKKILLSVVAVLLLYPAYNQNPCEGDTLAPSLTAVNLSSAIVDSNNWIRLFAIDFSLQASDNCSPENKLIFTFDSALPVASKINEEHYFKGKGKIASAHEFQVGKAQLWKPQYRSSEFTVNGCFYDDSSKKIAISCWDENFNEAKDTTHFTFIDLANFPCHRVNFHATTRSGQGISQFEVKVEANTPEFPLFYTGDHVLCANLAKDGLEICATASKTTEASNGIGVNDLLLLRNHILGIQKITDPYKLIAGDVNNDKKLTATDLTELKRMLYGFQSNFTKRHSWLLIPKDFVFASPEYPWADLGWQNNTLCQTINIAGGDNNFYFIAIKIGDIDFSAKP
;
A
#
# COMPACT_ATOMS: atom_id res chain seq x y z
N MET A 1 -71.96 -25.35 -47.06
CA MET A 1 -71.52 -26.56 -46.34
C MET A 1 -70.05 -26.77 -46.69
N LYS A 2 -69.02 -26.12 -46.11
CA LYS A 2 -68.54 -26.08 -44.72
C LYS A 2 -68.60 -27.44 -44.04
N LYS A 3 -67.48 -28.20 -44.03
CA LYS A 3 -66.76 -28.69 -42.83
C LYS A 3 -65.94 -29.97 -43.10
N ILE A 4 -64.69 -29.94 -42.58
CA ILE A 4 -63.94 -31.05 -41.96
C ILE A 4 -63.37 -32.12 -42.91
N LEU A 5 -62.04 -32.07 -43.17
CA LEU A 5 -61.09 -33.14 -42.82
C LEU A 5 -59.64 -32.68 -43.14
N LEU A 6 -59.04 -31.88 -42.27
CA LEU A 6 -57.59 -31.64 -42.26
C LEU A 6 -57.18 -31.38 -40.82
N SER A 7 -57.23 -32.45 -40.04
CA SER A 7 -56.70 -32.51 -38.69
C SER A 7 -56.05 -33.88 -38.55
N VAL A 8 -54.83 -33.89 -38.01
CA VAL A 8 -54.01 -35.07 -37.66
C VAL A 8 -53.09 -35.59 -38.77
N VAL A 9 -52.14 -34.79 -39.26
CA VAL A 9 -50.69 -35.16 -39.37
C VAL A 9 -49.86 -33.86 -39.47
N ALA A 10 -49.94 -32.99 -38.45
CA ALA A 10 -49.03 -31.83 -38.33
C ALA A 10 -48.74 -31.50 -36.86
N VAL A 11 -48.68 -32.52 -36.01
CA VAL A 11 -48.23 -32.40 -34.62
C VAL A 11 -47.25 -33.52 -34.33
N LEU A 12 -46.15 -33.55 -35.08
CA LEU A 12 -44.97 -34.38 -34.79
C LEU A 12 -43.66 -33.69 -35.21
N LEU A 13 -43.71 -32.37 -35.38
CA LEU A 13 -42.54 -31.48 -35.30
C LEU A 13 -42.73 -30.56 -34.09
N LEU A 14 -43.05 -31.15 -32.94
CA LEU A 14 -42.69 -30.53 -31.68
C LEU A 14 -41.18 -30.61 -31.61
N TYR A 15 -40.53 -29.49 -31.92
CA TYR A 15 -39.19 -29.18 -31.45
C TYR A 15 -39.04 -29.75 -30.03
N PRO A 16 -37.96 -30.49 -29.71
CA PRO A 16 -37.56 -30.54 -28.32
C PRO A 16 -37.27 -29.07 -27.96
N ALA A 17 -38.11 -28.47 -27.12
CA ALA A 17 -37.72 -27.28 -26.40
C ALA A 17 -36.44 -27.70 -25.66
N TYR A 18 -35.31 -27.28 -26.22
CA TYR A 18 -34.00 -27.47 -25.61
C TYR A 18 -34.14 -26.87 -24.22
N ASN A 19 -34.03 -27.72 -23.20
CA ASN A 19 -34.09 -27.33 -21.81
C ASN A 19 -32.80 -26.55 -21.55
N GLN A 20 -32.73 -25.30 -22.03
CA GLN A 20 -31.63 -24.40 -21.71
C GLN A 20 -31.73 -24.17 -20.21
N ASN A 21 -30.67 -24.53 -19.50
CA ASN A 21 -30.56 -24.23 -18.10
C ASN A 21 -30.77 -22.70 -17.97
N PRO A 22 -31.79 -22.22 -17.23
CA PRO A 22 -32.08 -20.79 -17.14
C PRO A 22 -30.91 -19.97 -16.56
N CYS A 23 -29.89 -20.65 -16.03
CA CYS A 23 -28.66 -20.08 -15.49
C CYS A 23 -27.45 -20.21 -16.41
N GLU A 24 -27.60 -20.76 -17.62
CA GLU A 24 -26.54 -20.79 -18.62
C GLU A 24 -26.29 -19.38 -19.17
N GLY A 25 -25.13 -18.81 -18.87
CA GLY A 25 -24.78 -17.45 -19.28
C GLY A 25 -25.46 -16.34 -18.47
N ASP A 26 -25.68 -16.57 -17.17
CA ASP A 26 -26.26 -15.56 -16.28
C ASP A 26 -25.52 -14.21 -16.32
N THR A 27 -26.30 -13.14 -16.39
CA THR A 27 -25.87 -11.74 -16.48
C THR A 27 -26.53 -10.85 -15.43
N LEU A 28 -27.42 -11.42 -14.61
CA LEU A 28 -28.09 -10.68 -13.55
C LEU A 28 -27.21 -10.64 -12.32
N ALA A 29 -27.15 -9.48 -11.68
CA ALA A 29 -26.44 -9.33 -10.42
C ALA A 29 -27.28 -9.90 -9.26
N PRO A 30 -26.62 -10.35 -8.18
CA PRO A 30 -27.33 -10.76 -6.97
C PRO A 30 -28.13 -9.60 -6.36
N SER A 31 -28.96 -9.92 -5.39
CA SER A 31 -29.52 -8.95 -4.44
C SER A 31 -28.67 -8.95 -3.17
N LEU A 32 -28.38 -7.77 -2.64
CA LEU A 32 -27.63 -7.59 -1.40
C LEU A 32 -28.30 -6.52 -0.53
N THR A 33 -28.39 -6.78 0.76
CA THR A 33 -28.74 -5.80 1.79
C THR A 33 -27.68 -5.85 2.89
N ALA A 34 -27.01 -4.72 3.13
CA ALA A 34 -25.99 -4.62 4.16
C ALA A 34 -26.58 -4.16 5.50
N VAL A 35 -25.87 -4.43 6.60
CA VAL A 35 -26.17 -3.82 7.90
C VAL A 35 -26.06 -2.30 7.82
N ASN A 36 -27.03 -1.55 8.36
CA ASN A 36 -27.01 -0.08 8.26
C ASN A 36 -25.92 0.58 9.13
N LEU A 37 -25.64 0.00 10.31
CA LEU A 37 -24.67 0.50 11.28
C LEU A 37 -23.94 -0.70 11.89
N SER A 38 -22.62 -0.63 11.97
CA SER A 38 -21.81 -1.60 12.70
C SER A 38 -20.69 -0.92 13.48
N SER A 39 -20.21 -1.58 14.53
CA SER A 39 -19.12 -1.12 15.38
C SER A 39 -18.01 -2.16 15.45
N ALA A 40 -16.76 -1.72 15.34
CA ALA A 40 -15.60 -2.59 15.53
C ALA A 40 -14.70 -2.05 16.63
N ILE A 41 -14.16 -2.98 17.44
CA ILE A 41 -13.21 -2.67 18.51
C ILE A 41 -11.80 -2.76 17.93
N VAL A 42 -11.00 -1.73 18.20
CA VAL A 42 -9.59 -1.65 17.82
C VAL A 42 -8.77 -2.61 18.69
N ASP A 43 -7.93 -3.45 18.08
CA ASP A 43 -7.03 -4.34 18.82
C ASP A 43 -5.84 -3.59 19.43
N SER A 44 -5.01 -4.28 20.23
CA SER A 44 -3.84 -3.68 20.90
C SER A 44 -2.75 -3.18 19.94
N ASN A 45 -2.83 -3.50 18.65
CA ASN A 45 -1.91 -3.03 17.60
C ASN A 45 -2.53 -1.91 16.76
N ASN A 46 -3.65 -1.32 17.21
CA ASN A 46 -4.45 -0.35 16.46
C ASN A 46 -5.02 -0.88 15.13
N TRP A 47 -5.22 -2.19 15.03
CA TRP A 47 -5.78 -2.81 13.83
C TRP A 47 -7.22 -3.21 14.03
N ILE A 48 -7.98 -3.11 12.95
CA ILE A 48 -9.32 -3.66 12.84
C ILE A 48 -9.32 -4.62 11.66
N ARG A 49 -9.78 -5.85 11.91
CA ARG A 49 -10.00 -6.87 10.87
C ARG A 49 -11.49 -7.04 10.69
N LEU A 50 -11.95 -6.86 9.47
CA LEU A 50 -13.36 -6.96 9.10
C LEU A 50 -13.53 -8.02 8.01
N PHE A 51 -14.54 -8.88 8.12
CA PHE A 51 -14.93 -9.78 7.03
C PHE A 51 -16.17 -9.23 6.32
N ALA A 52 -16.13 -9.14 4.99
CA ALA A 52 -17.23 -8.58 4.21
C ALA A 52 -18.58 -9.28 4.46
N ILE A 53 -18.56 -10.60 4.67
CA ILE A 53 -19.76 -11.39 4.95
C ILE A 53 -20.46 -11.00 6.26
N ASP A 54 -19.73 -10.49 7.25
CA ASP A 54 -20.31 -10.07 8.54
C ASP A 54 -21.26 -8.88 8.38
N PHE A 55 -21.20 -8.19 7.24
CA PHE A 55 -22.02 -7.02 6.92
C PHE A 55 -23.20 -7.34 6.01
N SER A 56 -23.31 -8.58 5.51
CA SER A 56 -24.44 -9.02 4.70
C SER A 56 -25.60 -9.44 5.60
N LEU A 57 -26.68 -8.64 5.62
CA LEU A 57 -27.93 -9.03 6.29
C LEU A 57 -28.71 -10.06 5.47
N GLN A 58 -28.78 -9.84 4.16
CA GLN A 58 -29.46 -10.73 3.23
C GLN A 58 -28.76 -10.66 1.87
N ALA A 59 -28.49 -11.82 1.29
CA ALA A 59 -28.01 -11.93 -0.06
C ALA A 59 -28.65 -13.12 -0.77
N SER A 60 -29.01 -12.95 -2.03
CA SER A 60 -29.62 -14.03 -2.82
C SER A 60 -29.42 -13.74 -4.29
N ASP A 61 -29.35 -14.80 -5.08
CA ASP A 61 -29.26 -14.70 -6.53
C ASP A 61 -30.25 -15.68 -7.18
N ASN A 62 -30.66 -15.39 -8.42
CA ASN A 62 -31.57 -16.25 -9.16
C ASN A 62 -30.91 -17.57 -9.62
N CYS A 63 -29.60 -17.58 -9.78
CA CYS A 63 -28.88 -18.66 -10.44
C CYS A 63 -27.64 -19.15 -9.68
N SER A 64 -27.17 -18.39 -8.71
CA SER A 64 -26.14 -18.78 -7.77
C SER A 64 -26.75 -19.10 -6.40
N PRO A 65 -26.54 -20.30 -5.85
CA PRO A 65 -27.00 -20.59 -4.49
C PRO A 65 -26.21 -19.74 -3.49
N GLU A 66 -26.81 -19.45 -2.34
CA GLU A 66 -26.25 -18.55 -1.32
C GLU A 66 -24.84 -18.93 -0.88
N ASN A 67 -24.57 -20.24 -0.73
CA ASN A 67 -23.25 -20.77 -0.38
C ASN A 67 -22.20 -20.67 -1.49
N LYS A 68 -22.56 -20.13 -2.66
CA LYS A 68 -21.66 -19.81 -3.77
C LYS A 68 -21.48 -18.32 -3.97
N LEU A 69 -22.20 -17.48 -3.24
CA LEU A 69 -21.96 -16.04 -3.27
C LEU A 69 -20.59 -15.69 -2.67
N ILE A 70 -20.01 -14.61 -3.17
CA ILE A 70 -18.69 -14.10 -2.76
C ILE A 70 -18.89 -12.71 -2.17
N PHE A 71 -18.32 -12.46 -0.99
CA PHE A 71 -18.45 -11.18 -0.30
C PHE A 71 -17.10 -10.48 -0.22
N THR A 72 -17.08 -9.21 -0.63
CA THR A 72 -15.86 -8.38 -0.65
C THR A 72 -16.16 -6.93 -0.32
N PHE A 73 -15.12 -6.11 -0.19
CA PHE A 73 -15.27 -4.67 0.00
C PHE A 73 -14.97 -3.89 -1.28
N ASP A 74 -15.64 -2.75 -1.45
CA ASP A 74 -15.33 -1.71 -2.44
C ASP A 74 -15.11 -2.21 -3.88
N SER A 75 -15.90 -3.19 -4.32
CA SER A 75 -15.82 -3.78 -5.67
C SER A 75 -14.54 -4.56 -5.99
N ALA A 76 -13.77 -4.92 -4.98
CA ALA A 76 -12.61 -5.76 -5.19
C ALA A 76 -13.07 -7.19 -5.48
N LEU A 77 -12.64 -7.77 -6.60
CA LEU A 77 -12.94 -9.16 -6.93
C LEU A 77 -11.70 -10.02 -6.67
N PRO A 78 -11.80 -11.17 -5.98
CA PRO A 78 -10.68 -12.07 -5.81
C PRO A 78 -10.18 -12.59 -7.16
N VAL A 79 -8.95 -13.12 -7.18
CA VAL A 79 -8.38 -13.67 -8.40
C VAL A 79 -9.11 -14.99 -8.72
N ALA A 80 -9.91 -15.01 -9.79
CA ALA A 80 -10.78 -16.14 -10.13
C ALA A 80 -10.04 -17.48 -10.24
N SER A 81 -8.82 -17.49 -10.80
CA SER A 81 -8.00 -18.70 -10.89
C SER A 81 -7.49 -19.22 -9.55
N LYS A 82 -7.54 -18.41 -8.49
CA LYS A 82 -7.14 -18.72 -7.12
C LYS A 82 -8.32 -18.67 -6.15
N ILE A 83 -9.56 -18.79 -6.64
CA ILE A 83 -10.75 -18.62 -5.79
C ILE A 83 -10.84 -19.68 -4.67
N ASN A 84 -10.15 -20.81 -4.80
CA ASN A 84 -10.09 -21.86 -3.78
C ASN A 84 -8.84 -21.77 -2.88
N GLU A 85 -7.98 -20.78 -3.07
CA GLU A 85 -6.73 -20.59 -2.33
C GLU A 85 -6.72 -19.22 -1.64
N GLU A 86 -6.20 -19.15 -0.42
CA GLU A 86 -6.01 -17.87 0.27
C GLU A 86 -4.98 -17.01 -0.49
N HIS A 87 -5.33 -15.75 -0.76
CA HIS A 87 -4.43 -14.82 -1.45
C HIS A 87 -4.80 -13.35 -1.22
N TYR A 88 -3.81 -12.47 -1.32
CA TYR A 88 -4.02 -11.02 -1.31
C TYR A 88 -4.44 -10.53 -2.69
N PHE A 89 -5.42 -9.64 -2.73
CA PHE A 89 -5.95 -9.09 -3.98
C PHE A 89 -6.41 -7.63 -3.83
N LYS A 90 -6.52 -6.94 -4.96
CA LYS A 90 -7.01 -5.55 -5.05
C LYS A 90 -7.72 -5.30 -6.37
N GLY A 91 -8.67 -4.37 -6.37
CA GLY A 91 -9.49 -4.07 -7.55
C GLY A 91 -10.13 -5.33 -8.14
N LYS A 92 -10.36 -5.38 -9.45
CA LYS A 92 -11.00 -6.53 -10.10
C LYS A 92 -9.98 -7.61 -10.48
N GLY A 93 -9.69 -8.53 -9.57
CA GLY A 93 -8.91 -9.75 -9.84
C GLY A 93 -7.39 -9.57 -9.96
N LYS A 94 -6.81 -8.52 -9.36
CA LYS A 94 -5.35 -8.32 -9.37
C LYS A 94 -4.73 -8.85 -8.08
N ILE A 95 -3.66 -9.63 -8.20
CA ILE A 95 -2.84 -10.06 -7.05
C ILE A 95 -2.28 -8.81 -6.35
N ALA A 96 -2.30 -8.83 -5.02
CA ALA A 96 -1.68 -7.83 -4.16
C ALA A 96 -0.63 -8.48 -3.25
N SER A 97 0.09 -7.65 -2.51
CA SER A 97 1.07 -8.09 -1.51
C SER A 97 0.49 -8.06 -0.08
N ALA A 98 1.15 -8.77 0.84
CA ALA A 98 0.82 -8.72 2.26
C ALA A 98 0.96 -7.31 2.85
N HIS A 99 1.95 -6.53 2.38
CA HIS A 99 2.12 -5.13 2.79
C HIS A 99 0.91 -4.28 2.40
N GLU A 100 0.44 -4.40 1.14
CA GLU A 100 -0.73 -3.66 0.69
C GLU A 100 -1.98 -3.97 1.51
N PHE A 101 -2.12 -5.20 1.98
CA PHE A 101 -3.17 -5.57 2.92
C PHE A 101 -2.96 -4.86 4.26
N GLN A 102 -1.77 -4.97 4.88
CA GLN A 102 -1.45 -4.34 6.17
C GLN A 102 -1.70 -2.81 6.20
N VAL A 103 -1.50 -2.11 5.08
CA VAL A 103 -1.76 -0.66 4.97
C VAL A 103 -3.16 -0.32 4.45
N GLY A 104 -4.08 -1.29 4.38
CA GLY A 104 -5.48 -1.09 4.01
C GLY A 104 -5.72 -0.79 2.52
N LYS A 105 -4.78 -1.12 1.64
CA LYS A 105 -4.87 -0.94 0.17
C LYS A 105 -5.25 -2.22 -0.58
N ALA A 106 -5.28 -3.36 0.10
CA ALA A 106 -5.67 -4.65 -0.45
C ALA A 106 -6.53 -5.43 0.54
N GLN A 107 -7.12 -6.52 0.04
CA GLN A 107 -7.95 -7.45 0.79
C GLN A 107 -7.31 -8.83 0.78
N LEU A 108 -7.59 -9.63 1.81
CA LEU A 108 -7.15 -11.03 1.90
C LEU A 108 -8.35 -11.94 1.66
N TRP A 109 -8.32 -12.72 0.58
CA TRP A 109 -9.38 -13.65 0.26
C TRP A 109 -9.32 -14.88 1.18
N LYS A 110 -10.45 -15.21 1.85
CA LYS A 110 -10.60 -16.42 2.67
C LYS A 110 -11.63 -17.37 2.05
N PRO A 111 -11.20 -18.38 1.26
CA PRO A 111 -12.12 -19.30 0.56
C PRO A 111 -13.12 -19.99 1.48
N GLN A 112 -12.68 -20.35 2.69
CA GLN A 112 -13.49 -21.03 3.71
C GLN A 112 -14.73 -20.25 4.15
N TYR A 113 -14.68 -18.91 4.07
CA TYR A 113 -15.81 -18.03 4.41
C TYR A 113 -16.49 -17.44 3.18
N ARG A 114 -15.95 -17.71 1.98
CA ARG A 114 -16.25 -17.00 0.74
C ARG A 114 -16.30 -15.48 0.92
N SER A 115 -15.43 -14.98 1.77
CA SER A 115 -15.37 -13.58 2.16
C SER A 115 -13.94 -13.08 2.11
N SER A 116 -13.77 -11.81 1.79
CA SER A 116 -12.51 -11.14 2.02
C SER A 116 -12.41 -10.58 3.44
N GLU A 117 -11.21 -10.63 3.98
CA GLU A 117 -10.78 -9.82 5.11
C GLU A 117 -10.25 -8.48 4.60
N PHE A 118 -10.59 -7.40 5.30
CA PHE A 118 -10.02 -6.08 5.09
C PHE A 118 -9.48 -5.55 6.41
N THR A 119 -8.27 -5.03 6.38
CA THR A 119 -7.66 -4.37 7.53
C THR A 119 -7.78 -2.88 7.40
N VAL A 120 -8.27 -2.26 8.46
CA VAL A 120 -8.19 -0.82 8.63
C VAL A 120 -7.09 -0.55 9.63
N ASN A 121 -5.99 0.00 9.13
CA ASN A 121 -4.94 0.57 9.96
C ASN A 121 -5.12 2.09 9.90
N GLY A 122 -5.29 2.71 11.05
CA GLY A 122 -5.64 4.10 11.12
C GLY A 122 -5.84 4.53 12.56
N CYS A 123 -5.98 5.83 12.72
CA CYS A 123 -6.19 6.47 14.00
C CYS A 123 -7.63 6.99 13.96
N PHE A 124 -8.50 6.36 14.75
CA PHE A 124 -9.96 6.47 14.61
C PHE A 124 -10.60 7.54 15.51
N TYR A 125 -9.79 8.45 16.05
CA TYR A 125 -10.24 9.48 17.00
C TYR A 125 -11.03 10.61 16.32
N ASP A 126 -10.55 11.15 15.19
CA ASP A 126 -11.21 12.26 14.47
C ASP A 126 -12.19 11.81 13.38
N ASP A 127 -12.01 10.60 12.84
CA ASP A 127 -12.90 9.98 11.85
C ASP A 127 -13.39 8.64 12.38
N SER A 128 -14.19 8.72 13.45
CA SER A 128 -14.75 7.57 14.14
C SER A 128 -15.83 6.86 13.32
N SER A 129 -16.05 7.24 12.05
CA SER A 129 -16.97 6.53 11.18
C SER A 129 -16.59 6.52 9.72
N LYS A 130 -16.50 5.34 9.11
CA LYS A 130 -16.21 5.20 7.68
C LYS A 130 -17.39 4.58 6.95
N LYS A 131 -17.75 5.15 5.80
CA LYS A 131 -18.67 4.50 4.87
C LYS A 131 -17.89 3.48 4.04
N ILE A 132 -18.31 2.23 4.05
CA ILE A 132 -17.66 1.14 3.31
C ILE A 132 -18.70 0.45 2.43
N ALA A 133 -18.36 0.15 1.18
CA ALA A 133 -19.23 -0.62 0.30
C ALA A 133 -18.96 -2.11 0.47
N ILE A 134 -20.02 -2.89 0.67
CA ILE A 134 -19.98 -4.35 0.62
C ILE A 134 -20.40 -4.74 -0.80
N SER A 135 -19.64 -5.65 -1.41
CA SER A 135 -19.90 -6.16 -2.76
C SER A 135 -20.17 -7.65 -2.67
N CYS A 136 -21.31 -8.08 -3.22
CA CYS A 136 -21.71 -9.47 -3.37
C CYS A 136 -21.59 -9.86 -4.83
N TRP A 137 -20.97 -11.01 -5.09
CA TRP A 137 -20.79 -11.54 -6.43
C TRP A 137 -21.40 -12.93 -6.54
N ASP A 138 -22.01 -13.18 -7.69
CA ASP A 138 -22.50 -14.50 -8.09
C ASP A 138 -21.36 -15.36 -8.69
N GLU A 139 -21.67 -16.56 -9.19
CA GLU A 139 -20.70 -17.47 -9.83
C GLU A 139 -20.17 -16.94 -11.18
N ASN A 140 -20.87 -15.99 -11.80
CA ASN A 140 -20.52 -15.37 -13.08
C ASN A 140 -19.81 -14.02 -12.91
N PHE A 141 -19.57 -13.61 -11.66
CA PHE A 141 -19.02 -12.31 -11.26
C PHE A 141 -19.85 -11.09 -11.67
N ASN A 142 -21.18 -11.25 -11.73
CA ASN A 142 -22.11 -10.12 -11.68
C ASN A 142 -22.16 -9.58 -10.24
N GLU A 143 -22.28 -8.26 -10.10
CA GLU A 143 -21.99 -7.56 -8.86
C GLU A 143 -23.20 -6.79 -8.31
N ALA A 144 -23.51 -7.03 -7.04
CA ALA A 144 -24.40 -6.20 -6.25
C ALA A 144 -23.60 -5.45 -5.19
N LYS A 145 -24.03 -4.22 -4.87
CA LYS A 145 -23.40 -3.41 -3.83
C LYS A 145 -24.42 -2.79 -2.92
N ASP A 146 -24.04 -2.71 -1.66
CA ASP A 146 -24.70 -1.86 -0.69
C ASP A 146 -23.65 -1.23 0.22
N THR A 147 -24.02 -0.14 0.90
CA THR A 147 -23.08 0.62 1.73
C THR A 147 -23.50 0.58 3.19
N THR A 148 -22.53 0.35 4.06
CA THR A 148 -22.73 0.37 5.51
C THR A 148 -21.94 1.51 6.14
N HIS A 149 -22.48 2.07 7.21
CA HIS A 149 -21.78 3.02 8.06
C HIS A 149 -21.11 2.28 9.21
N PHE A 150 -19.79 2.27 9.20
CA PHE A 150 -18.99 1.76 10.30
C PHE A 150 -18.70 2.85 11.29
N THR A 151 -18.80 2.53 12.57
CA THR A 151 -18.25 3.34 13.65
C THR A 151 -17.10 2.61 14.30
N PHE A 152 -16.01 3.32 14.56
CA PHE A 152 -14.83 2.78 15.21
C PHE A 152 -14.83 3.19 16.66
N ILE A 153 -14.76 2.21 17.56
CA ILE A 153 -14.73 2.45 18.99
C ILE A 153 -13.32 2.13 19.49
N ASP A 154 -12.53 3.19 19.70
CA ASP A 154 -11.26 3.08 20.41
C ASP A 154 -11.53 3.08 21.92
N LEU A 155 -11.46 1.90 22.53
CA LEU A 155 -11.71 1.71 23.96
C LEU A 155 -10.57 2.24 24.85
N ALA A 156 -9.40 2.52 24.28
CA ALA A 156 -8.23 2.91 25.04
C ALA A 156 -8.01 4.43 25.09
N ASN A 157 -8.86 5.21 24.40
CA ASN A 157 -8.87 6.68 24.44
C ASN A 157 -7.49 7.28 24.14
N PHE A 158 -6.72 6.62 23.26
CA PHE A 158 -5.38 7.09 22.92
C PHE A 158 -5.53 8.30 22.00
N PRO A 159 -4.83 9.42 22.29
CA PRO A 159 -4.67 10.51 21.34
C PRO A 159 -3.71 10.04 20.23
N CYS A 160 -4.19 9.11 19.42
CA CYS A 160 -3.60 8.75 18.16
C CYS A 160 -3.58 10.03 17.28
N HIS A 161 -2.57 10.18 16.41
CA HIS A 161 -2.27 11.37 15.56
C HIS A 161 -1.30 12.43 16.07
N ARG A 162 -0.75 12.28 17.27
CA ARG A 162 0.19 13.31 17.74
C ARG A 162 1.56 13.22 17.08
N VAL A 163 1.93 12.11 16.46
CA VAL A 163 3.24 11.98 15.79
C VAL A 163 3.07 11.37 14.40
N ASN A 164 3.42 12.15 13.37
CA ASN A 164 3.37 11.73 11.97
C ASN A 164 4.75 11.80 11.35
N PHE A 165 5.16 10.73 10.67
CA PHE A 165 6.38 10.68 9.88
C PHE A 165 6.04 10.76 8.41
N HIS A 166 6.62 11.73 7.72
CA HIS A 166 6.44 11.95 6.29
C HIS A 166 7.74 11.62 5.56
N ALA A 167 7.70 10.75 4.56
CA ALA A 167 8.85 10.46 3.72
C ALA A 167 8.53 10.74 2.26
N THR A 168 9.30 11.64 1.64
CA THR A 168 9.13 12.01 0.23
C THR A 168 10.46 12.06 -0.50
N THR A 169 10.46 11.78 -1.80
CA THR A 169 11.57 12.14 -2.68
C THR A 169 11.74 13.65 -2.74
N ARG A 170 12.84 14.12 -3.33
CA ARG A 170 13.04 15.54 -3.58
C ARG A 170 11.99 16.18 -4.49
N SER A 171 11.38 15.40 -5.39
CA SER A 171 10.27 15.87 -6.23
C SER A 171 8.92 15.88 -5.50
N GLY A 172 8.89 15.55 -4.21
CA GLY A 172 7.69 15.53 -3.37
C GLY A 172 6.84 14.27 -3.51
N GLN A 173 7.33 13.25 -4.22
CA GLN A 173 6.61 11.97 -4.35
C GLN A 173 6.75 11.15 -3.06
N GLY A 174 5.64 10.58 -2.59
CA GLY A 174 5.62 9.79 -1.36
C GLY A 174 6.39 8.47 -1.45
N ILE A 175 7.12 8.15 -0.39
CA ILE A 175 7.87 6.89 -0.29
C ILE A 175 6.97 5.79 0.27
N SER A 176 6.79 4.71 -0.49
CA SER A 176 6.13 3.51 0.02
C SER A 176 7.05 2.70 0.94
N GLN A 177 6.53 1.84 1.81
CA GLN A 177 7.34 0.83 2.53
C GLN A 177 8.59 1.39 3.21
N PHE A 178 8.49 2.54 3.87
CA PHE A 178 9.57 3.04 4.71
C PHE A 178 9.31 2.64 6.15
N GLU A 179 10.41 2.41 6.86
CA GLU A 179 10.44 2.06 8.26
C GLU A 179 10.93 3.26 9.06
N VAL A 180 10.39 3.40 10.26
CA VAL A 180 10.83 4.40 11.23
C VAL A 180 11.16 3.69 12.53
N LYS A 181 12.39 3.86 12.99
CA LYS A 181 12.81 3.54 14.36
C LYS A 181 12.66 4.80 15.18
N VAL A 182 11.90 4.72 16.27
CA VAL A 182 11.74 5.81 17.24
C VAL A 182 12.47 5.41 18.52
N GLU A 183 13.23 6.33 19.08
CA GLU A 183 14.00 6.18 20.32
C GLU A 183 13.60 7.28 21.30
N ALA A 184 13.55 6.94 22.59
CA ALA A 184 13.32 7.88 23.67
C ALA A 184 13.99 7.36 24.94
N ASN A 185 14.15 8.22 25.95
CA ASN A 185 14.74 7.85 27.24
C ASN A 185 13.73 7.17 28.19
N THR A 186 13.00 6.17 27.69
CA THR A 186 12.06 5.35 28.50
C THR A 186 12.10 3.87 28.07
N PRO A 187 11.73 2.92 28.97
CA PRO A 187 11.87 1.49 28.71
C PRO A 187 11.05 0.93 27.55
N GLU A 188 10.01 1.63 27.10
CA GLU A 188 9.14 1.21 26.00
C GLU A 188 9.78 1.39 24.61
N PHE A 189 10.95 2.04 24.52
CA PHE A 189 11.67 2.31 23.27
C PHE A 189 12.93 1.43 23.15
N PRO A 190 13.39 1.11 21.92
CA PRO A 190 12.92 1.62 20.64
C PRO A 190 11.59 1.02 20.17
N LEU A 191 10.82 1.83 19.45
CA LEU A 191 9.61 1.40 18.74
C LEU A 191 9.88 1.43 17.24
N PHE A 192 9.23 0.52 16.50
CA PHE A 192 9.39 0.38 15.06
C PHE A 192 8.05 0.47 14.38
N TYR A 193 7.99 1.28 13.33
CA TYR A 193 6.79 1.44 12.52
C TYR A 193 7.15 1.26 11.04
N THR A 194 6.19 0.78 10.23
CA THR A 194 6.30 0.70 8.77
C THR A 194 5.05 1.23 8.10
N GLY A 195 5.19 1.88 6.94
CA GLY A 195 4.08 2.54 6.27
C GLY A 195 4.44 3.18 4.93
N ASP A 196 3.47 3.90 4.36
CA ASP A 196 3.57 4.54 3.05
C ASP A 196 3.29 6.04 3.15
N HIS A 197 4.15 6.87 2.56
CA HIS A 197 4.08 8.33 2.48
C HIS A 197 3.98 9.05 3.83
N VAL A 198 2.88 8.85 4.56
CA VAL A 198 2.66 9.28 5.94
C VAL A 198 2.47 8.05 6.83
N LEU A 199 3.28 7.98 7.87
CA LEU A 199 3.20 6.97 8.91
C LEU A 199 2.77 7.64 10.20
N CYS A 200 1.69 7.18 10.80
CA CYS A 200 1.21 7.69 12.09
C CYS A 200 1.72 6.78 13.21
N ALA A 201 2.35 7.35 14.23
CA ALA A 201 2.78 6.62 15.42
C ALA A 201 1.92 6.99 16.63
N ASN A 202 1.46 5.96 17.33
CA ASN A 202 0.70 6.13 18.56
C ASN A 202 1.65 6.35 19.75
N LEU A 203 2.04 7.60 19.97
CA LEU A 203 2.94 8.02 21.04
C LEU A 203 2.19 9.00 21.97
N ALA A 204 1.77 8.52 23.14
CA ALA A 204 0.78 9.20 23.98
C ALA A 204 1.37 10.04 25.14
N LYS A 205 2.66 10.39 25.11
CA LYS A 205 3.33 11.05 26.24
C LYS A 205 3.72 12.49 25.92
N ASP A 206 2.96 13.44 26.44
CA ASP A 206 3.27 14.87 26.35
C ASP A 206 4.62 15.18 27.00
N GLY A 207 5.39 16.08 26.38
CA GLY A 207 6.72 16.47 26.86
C GLY A 207 7.80 15.41 26.67
N LEU A 208 7.49 14.24 26.09
CA LEU A 208 8.50 13.24 25.77
C LEU A 208 9.34 13.69 24.57
N GLU A 209 10.65 13.77 24.75
CA GLU A 209 11.58 13.90 23.62
C GLU A 209 11.76 12.54 22.95
N ILE A 210 11.50 12.51 21.65
CA ILE A 210 11.72 11.34 20.81
C ILE A 210 12.70 11.68 19.69
N CYS A 211 13.46 10.68 19.26
CA CYS A 211 14.38 10.74 18.14
C CYS A 211 13.99 9.67 17.12
N ALA A 212 13.79 10.06 15.87
CA ALA A 212 13.33 9.18 14.82
C ALA A 212 14.37 9.03 13.71
N THR A 213 14.61 7.79 13.30
CA THR A 213 15.44 7.45 12.15
C THR A 213 14.58 6.69 11.13
N ALA A 214 14.57 7.18 9.89
CA ALA A 214 13.83 6.53 8.82
C ALA A 214 14.77 5.72 7.90
N SER A 215 14.28 4.58 7.41
CA SER A 215 15.01 3.71 6.49
C SER A 215 14.08 3.12 5.44
N LYS A 216 14.64 2.82 4.26
CA LYS A 216 13.96 2.01 3.24
C LYS A 216 14.97 1.10 2.56
N THR A 217 14.63 -0.18 2.50
CA THR A 217 15.43 -1.21 1.83
C THR A 217 14.62 -1.81 0.69
N THR A 218 15.04 -1.50 -0.53
CA THR A 218 14.54 -2.14 -1.76
C THR A 218 15.71 -2.52 -2.65
N GLU A 219 15.45 -3.27 -3.71
CA GLU A 219 16.44 -3.49 -4.77
C GLU A 219 17.02 -2.15 -5.26
N ALA A 220 18.33 -2.14 -5.48
CA ALA A 220 19.06 -0.92 -5.80
C ALA A 220 18.88 -0.49 -7.25
N SER A 221 18.40 -1.35 -8.15
CA SER A 221 18.22 -1.02 -9.58
C SER A 221 17.14 0.02 -9.89
N ASN A 222 16.20 0.27 -8.97
CA ASN A 222 15.13 1.25 -9.18
C ASN A 222 15.69 2.66 -9.45
N GLY A 223 15.29 3.25 -10.58
CA GLY A 223 15.71 4.58 -11.03
C GLY A 223 17.11 4.66 -11.64
N ILE A 224 17.89 3.57 -11.65
CA ILE A 224 19.23 3.61 -12.24
C ILE A 224 19.13 3.41 -13.75
N GLY A 225 19.50 4.43 -14.51
CA GLY A 225 19.47 4.46 -15.96
C GLY A 225 20.78 4.91 -16.60
N VAL A 226 20.76 5.01 -17.94
CA VAL A 226 21.91 5.48 -18.73
C VAL A 226 22.23 6.94 -18.42
N ASN A 227 21.22 7.74 -18.10
CA ASN A 227 21.42 9.16 -17.82
C ASN A 227 22.24 9.40 -16.54
N ASP A 228 22.08 8.58 -15.50
CA ASP A 228 22.92 8.63 -14.29
C ASP A 228 24.39 8.39 -14.62
N LEU A 229 24.67 7.40 -15.49
CA LEU A 229 26.02 7.11 -15.97
C LEU A 229 26.62 8.31 -16.72
N LEU A 230 25.81 9.01 -17.53
CA LEU A 230 26.25 10.19 -18.28
C LEU A 230 26.54 11.37 -17.33
N LEU A 231 25.65 11.63 -16.37
CA LEU A 231 25.83 12.69 -15.36
C LEU A 231 27.09 12.45 -14.54
N LEU A 232 27.29 11.23 -14.05
CA LEU A 232 28.47 10.86 -13.26
C LEU A 232 29.75 10.95 -14.10
N ARG A 233 29.75 10.43 -15.33
CA ARG A 233 30.90 10.53 -16.25
C ARG A 233 31.27 11.98 -16.51
N ASN A 234 30.30 12.84 -16.80
CA ASN A 234 30.55 14.26 -17.09
C ASN A 234 31.10 15.00 -15.87
N HIS A 235 30.65 14.65 -14.66
CA HIS A 235 31.23 15.17 -13.42
C HIS A 235 32.69 14.75 -13.27
N ILE A 236 33.00 13.47 -13.43
CA ILE A 236 34.37 12.93 -13.28
C ILE A 236 35.34 13.55 -14.30
N LEU A 237 34.89 13.76 -15.54
CA LEU A 237 35.68 14.37 -16.61
C LEU A 237 35.76 15.90 -16.52
N GLY A 238 35.05 16.53 -15.57
CA GLY A 238 35.00 17.98 -15.44
C GLY A 238 34.22 18.70 -16.56
N ILE A 239 33.48 17.97 -17.39
CA ILE A 239 32.65 18.53 -18.48
C ILE A 239 31.45 19.26 -17.89
N GLN A 240 30.77 18.63 -16.93
CA GLN A 240 29.64 19.21 -16.21
C GLN A 240 29.66 18.72 -14.77
N LYS A 241 30.11 19.57 -13.85
CA LYS A 241 30.15 19.22 -12.43
C LYS A 241 28.74 19.20 -11.85
N ILE A 242 28.38 18.07 -11.23
CA ILE A 242 27.29 18.01 -10.26
C ILE A 242 27.61 18.96 -9.09
N THR A 243 26.70 19.90 -8.82
CA THR A 243 26.78 20.87 -7.71
C THR A 243 25.69 20.66 -6.65
N ASP A 244 24.70 19.82 -6.96
CA ASP A 244 23.59 19.53 -6.08
C ASP A 244 24.02 18.47 -5.03
N PRO A 245 23.92 18.76 -3.71
CA PRO A 245 24.40 17.83 -2.68
C PRO A 245 23.67 16.49 -2.70
N TYR A 246 22.38 16.47 -3.03
CA TYR A 246 21.58 15.24 -3.10
C TYR A 246 22.02 14.37 -4.27
N LYS A 247 22.40 14.98 -5.39
CA LYS A 247 22.99 14.26 -6.55
C LYS A 247 24.39 13.76 -6.25
N LEU A 248 25.20 14.52 -5.51
CA LEU A 248 26.52 14.06 -5.05
C LEU A 248 26.39 12.81 -4.17
N ILE A 249 25.45 12.82 -3.22
CA ILE A 249 25.17 11.68 -2.34
C ILE A 249 24.64 10.49 -3.14
N ALA A 250 23.72 10.72 -4.06
CA ALA A 250 23.16 9.66 -4.91
C ALA A 250 24.25 9.01 -5.78
N GLY A 251 25.22 9.78 -6.28
CA GLY A 251 26.30 9.27 -7.11
C GLY A 251 27.37 8.46 -6.38
N ASP A 252 27.53 8.64 -5.05
CA ASP A 252 28.48 7.89 -4.23
C ASP A 252 27.87 6.55 -3.79
N VAL A 253 27.91 5.59 -4.71
CA VAL A 253 27.29 4.27 -4.53
C VAL A 253 28.14 3.32 -3.71
N ASN A 254 29.46 3.54 -3.66
CA ASN A 254 30.38 2.73 -2.89
C ASN A 254 30.65 3.29 -1.48
N ASN A 255 30.02 4.42 -1.12
CA ASN A 255 30.12 5.08 0.19
C ASN A 255 31.56 5.48 0.57
N ASP A 256 32.37 5.91 -0.38
CA ASP A 256 33.75 6.35 -0.15
C ASP A 256 33.93 7.88 -0.14
N LYS A 257 32.81 8.61 -0.18
CA LYS A 257 32.70 10.07 -0.02
C LYS A 257 33.34 10.87 -1.17
N LYS A 258 33.35 10.30 -2.37
CA LYS A 258 33.83 10.94 -3.60
C LYS A 258 33.13 10.32 -4.81
N LEU A 259 33.14 11.04 -5.93
CA LEU A 259 32.59 10.54 -7.19
C LEU A 259 33.73 10.13 -8.11
N THR A 260 33.85 8.83 -8.38
CA THR A 260 34.98 8.27 -9.12
C THR A 260 34.54 7.27 -10.20
N ALA A 261 35.51 6.79 -10.99
CA ALA A 261 35.27 5.73 -11.97
C ALA A 261 34.80 4.41 -11.32
N THR A 262 35.06 4.21 -10.03
CA THR A 262 34.57 3.06 -9.27
C THR A 262 33.04 3.10 -9.17
N ASP A 263 32.46 4.26 -8.83
CA ASP A 263 31.01 4.45 -8.75
C ASP A 263 30.34 4.21 -10.11
N LEU A 264 30.96 4.70 -11.18
CA LEU A 264 30.49 4.46 -12.54
C LEU A 264 30.49 2.97 -12.90
N THR A 265 31.48 2.22 -12.41
CA THR A 265 31.56 0.76 -12.64
C THR A 265 30.49 0.01 -11.87
N GLU A 266 30.25 0.39 -10.61
CA GLU A 266 29.19 -0.17 -9.77
C GLU A 266 27.79 0.09 -10.36
N LEU A 267 27.53 1.31 -10.84
CA LEU A 267 26.27 1.63 -11.52
C LEU A 267 26.08 0.84 -12.82
N LYS A 268 27.14 0.66 -13.63
CA LYS A 268 27.07 -0.19 -14.82
C LYS A 268 26.76 -1.64 -14.48
N ARG A 269 27.37 -2.19 -13.42
CA ARG A 269 27.09 -3.55 -12.95
C ARG A 269 25.64 -3.71 -12.51
N MET A 270 25.09 -2.69 -11.82
CA MET A 270 23.69 -2.65 -11.41
C MET A 270 22.74 -2.57 -12.61
N LEU A 271 23.03 -1.68 -13.57
CA LEU A 271 22.22 -1.50 -14.79
C LEU A 271 22.16 -2.77 -15.65
N TYR A 272 23.26 -3.54 -15.72
CA TYR A 272 23.31 -4.80 -16.46
C TYR A 272 22.85 -6.02 -15.63
N GLY A 273 22.40 -5.82 -14.39
CA GLY A 273 21.88 -6.91 -13.54
C GLY A 273 22.95 -7.86 -13.00
N PHE A 274 24.23 -7.49 -13.03
CA PHE A 274 25.30 -8.28 -12.39
C PHE A 274 25.26 -8.21 -10.86
N GLN A 275 24.50 -7.26 -10.31
CA GLN A 275 24.20 -7.13 -8.90
C GLN A 275 22.84 -6.46 -8.73
N SER A 276 22.20 -6.70 -7.59
CA SER A 276 20.87 -6.16 -7.28
C SER A 276 20.86 -5.25 -6.04
N ASN A 277 21.95 -5.25 -5.26
CA ASN A 277 22.14 -4.47 -4.03
C ASN A 277 23.55 -3.87 -3.95
N PHE A 278 23.69 -2.75 -3.24
CA PHE A 278 25.00 -2.18 -2.91
C PHE A 278 25.60 -2.91 -1.70
N THR A 279 26.93 -3.06 -1.68
CA THR A 279 27.63 -3.82 -0.63
C THR A 279 27.88 -3.02 0.65
N LYS A 280 27.88 -1.69 0.57
CA LYS A 280 28.34 -0.80 1.64
C LYS A 280 27.27 0.15 2.20
N ARG A 281 26.05 0.14 1.66
CA ARG A 281 24.94 0.99 2.11
C ARG A 281 23.58 0.50 1.60
N HIS A 282 22.51 0.96 2.23
CA HIS A 282 21.15 0.77 1.75
C HIS A 282 20.90 1.56 0.45
N SER A 283 19.93 1.09 -0.35
CA SER A 283 19.56 1.69 -1.64
C SER A 283 18.86 3.03 -1.52
N TRP A 284 18.27 3.33 -0.36
CA TRP A 284 17.72 4.64 -0.01
C TRP A 284 18.41 5.19 1.23
N LEU A 285 18.70 6.49 1.19
CA LEU A 285 19.08 7.27 2.36
C LEU A 285 17.96 8.23 2.67
N LEU A 286 17.39 8.16 3.87
CA LEU A 286 16.39 9.12 4.34
C LEU A 286 17.07 10.05 5.35
N ILE A 287 16.93 11.36 5.14
CA ILE A 287 17.48 12.40 6.02
C ILE A 287 16.37 13.37 6.41
N PRO A 288 16.50 14.12 7.52
CA PRO A 288 15.55 15.17 7.86
C PRO A 288 15.36 16.14 6.69
N LYS A 289 14.12 16.58 6.44
CA LYS A 289 13.78 17.45 5.30
C LYS A 289 14.40 18.83 5.42
N ASP A 290 14.54 19.31 6.64
CA ASP A 290 15.15 20.57 7.04
C ASP A 290 16.67 20.46 7.24
N PHE A 291 17.27 19.32 6.90
CA PHE A 291 18.72 19.13 6.97
C PHE A 291 19.46 20.18 6.14
N VAL A 292 20.38 20.92 6.77
CA VAL A 292 21.20 21.94 6.14
C VAL A 292 22.62 21.40 5.96
N PHE A 293 23.07 21.29 4.71
CA PHE A 293 24.46 20.98 4.40
C PHE A 293 25.34 22.20 4.72
N ALA A 294 26.29 22.03 5.63
CA ALA A 294 27.27 23.07 5.96
C ALA A 294 28.23 23.31 4.78
N SER A 295 28.57 22.25 4.05
CA SER A 295 29.33 22.29 2.81
C SER A 295 28.59 21.53 1.71
N PRO A 296 27.71 22.20 0.93
CA PRO A 296 26.96 21.55 -0.16
C PRO A 296 27.83 20.92 -1.24
N GLU A 297 29.06 21.39 -1.42
CA GLU A 297 30.07 20.82 -2.31
C GLU A 297 30.74 19.53 -1.79
N TYR A 298 30.66 19.29 -0.47
CA TYR A 298 31.16 18.09 0.19
C TYR A 298 30.14 17.56 1.23
N PRO A 299 28.94 17.14 0.79
CA PRO A 299 27.82 16.83 1.69
C PRO A 299 28.08 15.62 2.61
N TRP A 300 29.06 14.77 2.28
CA TRP A 300 29.40 13.58 3.07
C TRP A 300 30.05 13.88 4.41
N ALA A 301 30.58 15.10 4.62
CA ALA A 301 31.08 15.52 5.93
C ALA A 301 29.93 15.59 6.94
N ASP A 302 28.78 16.09 6.50
CA ASP A 302 27.62 16.33 7.36
C ASP A 302 26.70 15.10 7.44
N LEU A 303 26.95 14.03 6.68
CA LEU A 303 26.11 12.82 6.66
C LEU A 303 26.70 11.65 7.44
N GLY A 304 27.49 11.91 8.49
CA GLY A 304 27.90 10.85 9.40
C GLY A 304 26.70 10.00 9.84
N TRP A 305 26.93 8.73 10.23
CA TRP A 305 25.90 7.77 10.66
C TRP A 305 24.98 8.24 11.81
N GLN A 306 25.17 9.46 12.32
CA GLN A 306 24.38 10.12 13.36
C GLN A 306 23.37 11.15 12.81
N ASN A 307 23.43 11.52 11.52
CA ASN A 307 22.69 12.69 10.98
C ASN A 307 21.44 12.34 10.16
N ASN A 308 20.94 11.12 10.25
CA ASN A 308 19.61 10.74 9.77
C ASN A 308 18.55 10.71 10.89
N THR A 309 18.94 11.09 12.11
CA THR A 309 18.05 11.15 13.27
C THR A 309 17.45 12.55 13.41
N LEU A 310 16.13 12.61 13.48
CA LEU A 310 15.37 13.84 13.76
C LEU A 310 14.78 13.73 15.18
N CYS A 311 15.15 14.64 16.08
CA CYS A 311 14.63 14.65 17.44
C CYS A 311 13.67 15.82 17.67
N GLN A 312 12.57 15.58 18.36
CA GLN A 312 11.58 16.59 18.72
C GLN A 312 10.86 16.20 20.03
N THR A 313 10.53 17.20 20.84
CA THR A 313 9.64 17.03 21.99
C THR A 313 8.19 16.96 21.53
N ILE A 314 7.50 15.88 21.89
CA ILE A 314 6.07 15.70 21.60
C ILE A 314 5.27 16.74 22.37
N ASN A 315 4.47 17.52 21.66
CA ASN A 315 3.50 18.43 22.25
C ASN A 315 2.08 17.95 21.95
N ILE A 316 1.35 17.66 23.01
CA ILE A 316 -0.04 17.21 22.96
C ILE A 316 -1.00 18.39 22.80
N ALA A 317 -0.80 19.50 23.50
CA ALA A 317 -1.70 20.65 23.40
C ALA A 317 -1.60 21.39 22.05
N GLY A 318 -0.49 21.26 21.33
CA GLY A 318 -0.13 22.06 20.16
C GLY A 318 -0.56 21.52 18.79
N GLY A 319 -1.19 20.34 18.72
CA GLY A 319 -1.55 19.67 17.45
C GLY A 319 -0.58 18.55 17.06
N ASP A 320 -0.46 18.29 15.75
CA ASP A 320 0.34 17.18 15.21
C ASP A 320 1.84 17.48 15.26
N ASN A 321 2.63 16.53 15.78
CA ASN A 321 4.08 16.57 15.73
C ASN A 321 4.54 15.87 14.45
N ASN A 322 5.00 16.66 13.47
CA ASN A 322 5.33 16.14 12.14
C ASN A 322 6.85 16.06 11.95
N PHE A 323 7.32 14.87 11.59
CA PHE A 323 8.70 14.56 11.26
C PHE A 323 8.80 14.40 9.75
N TYR A 324 9.53 15.26 9.08
CA TYR A 324 9.67 15.22 7.63
C TYR A 324 11.04 14.68 7.23
N PHE A 325 11.05 13.69 6.34
CA PHE A 325 12.24 13.11 5.75
C PHE A 325 12.25 13.31 4.23
N ILE A 326 13.42 13.61 3.69
CA ILE A 326 13.72 13.51 2.27
C ILE A 326 14.45 12.20 2.01
N ALA A 327 13.94 11.44 1.05
CA ALA A 327 14.55 10.22 0.56
C ALA A 327 15.42 10.48 -0.67
N ILE A 328 16.64 9.95 -0.62
CA ILE A 328 17.64 9.99 -1.68
C ILE A 328 17.86 8.58 -2.15
N LYS A 329 17.54 8.31 -3.42
CA LYS A 329 17.80 7.01 -4.02
C LYS A 329 19.27 6.93 -4.44
N ILE A 330 20.01 6.01 -3.83
CA ILE A 330 21.42 5.80 -4.18
C ILE A 330 21.50 5.19 -5.58
N GLY A 331 22.35 5.81 -6.40
CA GLY A 331 22.58 5.52 -7.80
C GLY A 331 21.67 6.24 -8.80
N ASP A 332 20.60 6.88 -8.33
CA ASP A 332 19.66 7.66 -9.15
C ASP A 332 20.00 9.15 -9.02
N ILE A 333 20.89 9.62 -9.88
CA ILE A 333 21.47 10.97 -9.92
C ILE A 333 20.51 11.93 -10.65
N ASP A 334 19.66 11.41 -11.52
CA ASP A 334 18.65 12.19 -12.24
C ASP A 334 17.27 12.28 -11.56
N PHE A 335 17.08 11.56 -10.45
CA PHE A 335 15.87 11.50 -9.63
C PHE A 335 14.67 10.88 -10.36
N SER A 336 14.92 9.87 -11.19
CA SER A 336 13.90 9.16 -11.96
C SER A 336 13.28 7.95 -11.25
N ALA A 337 13.80 7.57 -10.07
CA ALA A 337 13.25 6.47 -9.29
C ALA A 337 11.78 6.70 -8.94
N LYS A 338 11.00 5.61 -9.03
CA LYS A 338 9.60 5.62 -8.63
C LYS A 338 9.50 5.07 -7.20
N PRO A 339 9.07 5.89 -6.24
CA PRO A 339 9.17 5.59 -4.81
C PRO A 339 8.13 4.61 -4.27
#